data_AF-A0A7S0NKQ4-F1
#
_entry.id   AF-A0A7S0NKQ4-F1
#
_cell.length_a   1.000
_cell.length_b   1.000
_cell.length_c   1.000
_cell.angle_alpha   90.00
_cell.angle_beta   90.00
_cell.angle_gamma   90.00
#
_symmetry.space_group_name_H-M   'P 1'
#
loop_
_entity.id
_entity.type
_entity.pdbx_description
1 polymer ?
#
loop_
_entity_poly.entity_id
_entity_poly.type
_entity_poly.pdbx_seq_one_letter_code
_entity_poly.pdbx_strand_id
1 'polypeptide(L)'
;RRVRDQLITAGIPLEQSGGDVQCVDVSAVSGQGVEDLEMALFLEAEAMNLRARRDCDGSGVVLEARKDPSRGAVVTGLLRRGRLEVGACVVAGAQYGRVR
;
A
#
# COMPACT_ATOMS: atom_id res chain seq x y z
N ARG A 1 22.16 15.96 4.66
CA ARG A 1 23.25 15.59 3.72
C ARG A 1 23.79 14.18 3.99
N ARG A 2 24.29 13.89 5.20
CA ARG A 2 24.82 12.55 5.58
C ARG A 2 23.96 11.36 5.15
N VAL A 3 22.65 11.40 5.38
CA VAL A 3 21.74 10.28 5.02
C VAL A 3 21.66 10.09 3.50
N ARG A 4 21.62 11.17 2.72
CA ARG A 4 21.60 11.11 1.24
C ARG A 4 22.88 10.47 0.69
N ASP A 5 24.04 10.86 1.23
CA ASP A 5 25.33 10.29 0.83
C ASP A 5 25.41 8.78 1.16
N GLN A 6 24.83 8.38 2.31
CA GLN A 6 24.74 6.97 2.71
C GLN A 6 23.79 6.16 1.81
N LEU A 7 22.66 6.72 1.39
CA LEU A 7 21.73 6.08 0.45
C LEU A 7 22.41 5.84 -0.91
N ILE A 8 23.12 6.83 -1.43
CA ILE A 8 23.87 6.71 -2.69
C ILE A 8 24.96 5.64 -2.55
N THR A 9 25.70 5.63 -1.44
CA THR A 9 26.73 4.61 -1.17
C THR A 9 26.13 3.20 -1.07
N ALA A 10 24.89 3.08 -0.59
CA ALA A 10 24.14 1.82 -0.53
C ALA A 10 23.52 1.41 -1.89
N GLY A 11 23.76 2.16 -2.96
CA GLY A 11 23.26 1.86 -4.30
C GLY A 11 21.83 2.34 -4.56
N ILE A 12 21.33 3.31 -3.80
CA ILE A 12 20.02 3.94 -4.01
C ILE A 12 20.24 5.27 -4.77
N PRO A 13 19.95 5.32 -6.08
CA PRO A 13 20.27 6.48 -6.92
C PRO A 13 19.21 7.57 -6.75
N LEU A 14 19.54 8.63 -6.02
CA LEU A 14 18.62 9.74 -5.77
C LEU A 14 18.49 10.65 -7.00
N GLU A 15 17.30 11.21 -7.25
CA GLU A 15 17.05 12.17 -8.36
C GLU A 15 18.02 13.36 -8.37
N GLN A 16 18.36 13.89 -7.19
CA GLN A 16 19.32 15.00 -7.03
C GLN A 16 20.73 14.65 -7.52
N SER A 17 21.03 13.36 -7.71
CA SER A 17 22.29 12.83 -8.26
C SER A 17 22.11 12.18 -9.63
N GLY A 18 20.99 12.46 -10.32
CA GLY A 18 20.67 11.92 -11.64
C GLY A 18 20.06 10.51 -11.64
N GLY A 19 19.60 10.03 -10.48
CA GLY A 19 18.84 8.79 -10.35
C GLY A 19 17.33 8.98 -10.54
N ASP A 20 16.56 7.97 -10.15
CA ASP A 20 15.11 7.89 -10.27
C ASP A 20 14.39 7.79 -8.91
N VAL A 21 15.13 7.74 -7.79
CA VAL A 21 14.55 7.66 -6.46
C VAL A 21 14.29 9.05 -5.89
N GLN A 22 13.01 9.38 -5.74
CA GLN A 22 12.55 10.59 -5.06
C GLN A 22 12.98 10.62 -3.59
N CYS A 23 13.37 11.80 -3.10
CA CYS A 23 13.82 11.99 -1.71
C CYS A 23 13.27 13.30 -1.12
N VAL A 24 12.24 13.17 -0.28
CA VAL A 24 11.55 14.31 0.37
C VAL A 24 11.92 14.37 1.85
N ASP A 25 12.38 15.53 2.32
CA ASP A 25 12.66 15.76 3.74
C ASP A 25 11.35 16.08 4.49
N VAL A 26 11.06 15.32 5.54
CA VAL A 26 9.81 15.45 6.31
C VAL A 26 10.05 15.55 7.82
N SER A 27 9.10 16.16 8.52
CA SER A 27 9.03 16.17 10.00
C SER A 27 7.68 15.64 10.46
N ALA A 28 7.68 14.47 11.10
CA ALA A 28 6.45 13.88 11.64
C ALA A 28 5.86 14.66 12.84
N VAL A 29 6.67 15.48 13.52
CA VAL A 29 6.24 16.27 14.68
C VAL A 29 5.54 17.56 14.25
N SER A 30 6.12 18.27 13.29
CA SER A 30 5.57 19.54 12.81
C SER A 30 4.69 19.40 11.56
N GLY A 31 4.71 18.24 10.89
CA GLY A 31 4.01 18.01 9.63
C GLY A 31 4.70 18.62 8.40
N GLN A 32 5.89 19.22 8.57
CA GLN A 32 6.63 19.83 7.46
C GLN A 32 6.99 18.78 6.40
N GLY A 33 6.80 19.13 5.11
CA GLY A 33 7.16 18.28 3.97
C GLY A 33 6.18 17.14 3.68
N VAL A 34 5.10 17.00 4.44
CA VAL A 34 4.10 15.94 4.21
C VAL A 34 3.31 16.19 2.92
N GLU A 35 2.96 17.44 2.62
CA GLU A 35 2.29 17.81 1.36
C GLU A 35 3.21 17.57 0.15
N ASP A 36 4.49 17.90 0.25
CA ASP A 36 5.49 17.60 -0.78
C ASP A 36 5.62 16.09 -1.01
N LEU A 37 5.59 15.28 0.06
CA LEU A 37 5.63 13.83 -0.01
C LEU A 37 4.36 13.25 -0.67
N GLU A 38 3.20 13.79 -0.33
CA GLU A 38 1.93 13.40 -0.96
C GLU A 38 1.96 13.68 -2.47
N MET A 39 2.43 14.86 -2.87
CA MET A 39 2.55 15.22 -4.28
C MET A 39 3.52 14.30 -5.02
N ALA A 40 4.67 13.98 -4.42
CA ALA A 40 5.65 13.05 -5.00
C ALA A 40 5.04 11.66 -5.23
N LEU A 41 4.33 11.12 -4.23
CA LEU A 41 3.64 9.84 -4.33
C LEU A 41 2.54 9.84 -5.39
N PHE A 42 1.79 10.94 -5.52
CA PHE A 42 0.75 11.08 -6.52
C PHE A 42 1.33 11.06 -7.94
N LEU A 43 2.38 11.86 -8.19
CA LEU A 43 3.06 11.92 -9.48
C LEU A 43 3.65 10.55 -9.87
N GLU A 44 4.26 9.85 -8.92
CA GLU A 44 4.78 8.49 -9.16
C GLU A 44 3.65 7.51 -9.49
N ALA A 45 2.53 7.55 -8.75
CA ALA A 45 1.38 6.70 -9.02
C ALA A 45 0.76 6.95 -10.41
N GLU A 46 0.74 8.21 -10.86
CA GLU A 46 0.32 8.57 -12.22
C GLU A 46 1.31 8.04 -13.27
N ALA A 47 2.62 8.18 -13.04
CA ALA A 47 3.66 7.66 -13.93
C ALA A 47 3.59 6.13 -14.07
N MET A 48 3.33 5.42 -12.96
CA MET A 48 3.10 3.97 -12.94
C MET A 48 1.78 3.56 -13.60
N ASN A 49 0.88 4.51 -13.90
CA ASN A 49 -0.41 4.28 -14.51
C ASN A 49 -1.24 3.20 -13.79
N LEU A 50 -1.30 3.27 -12.46
CA LEU A 50 -1.96 2.26 -11.63
C LEU A 50 -3.47 2.15 -11.98
N ARG A 51 -3.96 0.92 -12.17
CA ARG A 51 -5.37 0.63 -12.52
C ARG A 51 -5.89 -0.57 -11.73
N ALA A 52 -7.20 -0.57 -11.48
CA ALA A 52 -7.90 -1.71 -10.89
C ALA A 52 -9.28 -1.90 -11.55
N ARG A 53 -9.59 -3.14 -11.92
CA ARG A 53 -10.90 -3.51 -12.46
C ARG A 53 -11.92 -3.62 -11.32
N ARG A 54 -13.13 -3.09 -11.48
CA ARG A 54 -14.17 -3.09 -10.42
C ARG A 54 -15.38 -3.98 -10.72
N ASP A 55 -15.66 -4.23 -11.99
CA ASP A 55 -16.75 -5.02 -12.54
C ASP A 55 -16.43 -6.52 -12.58
N CYS A 56 -15.88 -7.06 -11.49
CA CYS A 56 -15.67 -8.50 -11.35
C CYS A 56 -15.65 -8.93 -9.88
N ASP A 57 -15.61 -10.24 -9.66
CA ASP A 57 -15.45 -10.79 -8.32
C ASP A 57 -14.14 -10.31 -7.67
N GLY A 58 -14.26 -9.97 -6.39
CA GLY A 58 -13.17 -9.50 -5.55
C GLY A 58 -12.05 -10.54 -5.42
N SER A 59 -10.82 -10.10 -5.66
CA SER A 59 -9.63 -10.91 -5.42
C SER A 59 -8.53 -10.03 -4.84
N GLY A 60 -7.84 -10.57 -3.83
CA GLY A 60 -6.91 -9.80 -3.03
C GLY A 60 -6.00 -10.69 -2.20
N VAL A 61 -5.28 -10.05 -1.29
CA VAL A 61 -4.34 -10.69 -0.37
C VAL A 61 -4.78 -10.46 1.07
N VAL A 62 -4.57 -11.46 1.91
CA VAL A 62 -4.73 -11.32 3.36
C VAL A 62 -3.46 -10.68 3.91
N LEU A 63 -3.61 -9.59 4.66
CA LEU A 63 -2.52 -8.92 5.36
C LEU A 63 -2.37 -9.50 6.76
N GLU A 64 -3.49 -9.58 7.48
CA GLU A 64 -3.53 -10.08 8.85
C GLU A 64 -4.82 -10.85 9.11
N ALA A 65 -4.74 -11.87 9.98
CA ALA A 65 -5.90 -12.62 10.45
C ALA A 65 -5.83 -12.78 11.97
N ARG A 66 -6.95 -12.57 12.65
CA ARG A 66 -7.05 -12.71 14.11
C ARG A 66 -8.41 -13.26 14.53
N LYS A 67 -8.44 -13.85 15.73
CA LYS A 67 -9.68 -14.26 16.38
C LYS A 67 -10.15 -13.16 17.30
N ASP A 68 -11.30 -12.59 16.99
CA ASP A 68 -11.99 -11.61 17.82
C ASP A 68 -13.04 -12.34 18.69
N PRO A 69 -13.09 -12.09 20.02
CA PRO A 69 -14.04 -12.76 20.91
C PRO A 69 -15.51 -12.55 20.53
N SER A 70 -15.85 -11.39 19.97
CA SER A 70 -17.23 -11.01 19.63
C SER A 70 -17.60 -11.35 18.19
N ARG A 71 -16.65 -11.26 17.26
CA ARG A 71 -16.89 -11.39 15.81
C ARG A 71 -16.42 -12.72 15.22
N GLY A 72 -15.66 -13.51 15.98
CA GLY A 72 -15.01 -14.73 15.49
C GLY A 72 -13.79 -14.41 14.65
N ALA A 73 -13.59 -15.11 13.53
CA ALA A 73 -12.45 -14.85 12.65
C ALA A 73 -12.61 -13.50 11.92
N VAL A 74 -11.63 -12.61 12.09
CA VAL A 74 -11.56 -11.31 11.42
C VAL A 74 -10.27 -11.23 10.62
N VAL A 75 -10.37 -10.68 9.41
CA VAL A 75 -9.26 -10.59 8.46
C VAL A 75 -9.13 -9.15 7.98
N THR A 76 -7.91 -8.63 7.99
CA THR A 76 -7.54 -7.41 7.27
C THR A 76 -6.95 -7.84 5.93
N GLY A 77 -7.57 -7.43 4.82
CA GLY A 77 -7.14 -7.80 3.48
C GLY A 77 -7.10 -6.59 2.54
N LEU A 78 -6.27 -6.71 1.51
CA LEU A 78 -6.16 -5.74 0.43
C LEU A 78 -6.75 -6.32 -0.84
N LEU A 79 -7.86 -5.75 -1.32
CA LEU A 79 -8.42 -6.09 -2.63
C LEU A 79 -7.55 -5.50 -3.74
N ARG A 80 -7.11 -6.36 -4.67
CA ARG A 80 -6.31 -5.97 -5.85
C ARG A 80 -7.19 -5.74 -7.08
N ARG A 81 -8.32 -6.44 -7.16
CA ARG A 81 -9.33 -6.28 -8.22
C ARG A 81 -10.71 -6.68 -7.72
N GLY A 82 -11.71 -6.22 -8.45
CA GLY A 82 -13.11 -6.55 -8.25
C GLY A 82 -13.72 -5.90 -7.02
N ARG A 83 -14.91 -6.37 -6.68
CA ARG A 83 -15.66 -5.94 -5.50
C ARG A 83 -15.93 -7.13 -4.59
N LEU A 84 -15.91 -6.89 -3.29
CA LEU A 84 -16.37 -7.83 -2.28
C LEU A 84 -17.58 -7.24 -1.57
N GLU A 85 -18.64 -8.03 -1.46
CA GLU A 85 -19.90 -7.62 -0.83
C GLU A 85 -20.22 -8.51 0.37
N VAL A 86 -21.01 -7.99 1.32
CA VAL A 86 -21.49 -8.77 2.45
C VAL A 86 -22.35 -9.92 1.94
N GLY A 87 -22.15 -11.12 2.48
CA GLY A 87 -22.79 -12.34 2.00
C GLY A 87 -22.00 -13.09 0.92
N ALA A 88 -20.97 -12.49 0.32
CA ALA A 88 -20.12 -13.17 -0.64
C ALA A 88 -19.35 -14.33 0.03
N CYS A 89 -19.22 -15.45 -0.69
CA CYS A 89 -18.36 -16.55 -0.29
C CYS A 89 -16.92 -16.25 -0.69
N VAL A 90 -15.98 -16.45 0.22
CA VAL A 90 -14.55 -16.23 0.01
C VAL A 90 -13.75 -17.46 0.37
N VAL A 91 -12.65 -17.66 -0.36
CA VAL A 91 -11.65 -18.69 -0.09
C VAL A 91 -10.30 -18.01 0.07
N ALA A 92 -9.60 -18.32 1.15
CA ALA A 92 -8.27 -17.82 1.47
C ALA A 92 -7.39 -18.97 1.94
N GLY A 93 -6.48 -19.42 1.07
CA GLY A 93 -5.68 -20.62 1.31
C GLY A 93 -6.57 -21.85 1.50
N ALA A 94 -6.36 -22.59 2.59
CA ALA A 94 -7.16 -23.77 2.95
C ALA A 94 -8.48 -23.43 3.69
N GLN A 95 -8.75 -22.15 3.94
CA GLN A 95 -9.92 -21.71 4.70
C GLN A 95 -10.95 -21.06 3.77
N TYR A 96 -12.22 -21.18 4.12
CA TYR A 96 -13.32 -20.53 3.40
C TYR A 96 -14.33 -19.96 4.40
N GLY A 97 -15.13 -19.01 3.93
CA GLY A 97 -16.15 -18.40 4.76
C GLY A 97 -17.07 -17.48 3.97
N ARG A 98 -18.09 -16.97 4.66
CA ARG A 98 -18.99 -15.96 4.12
C ARG A 98 -18.72 -14.63 4.79
N VAL A 99 -18.57 -13.58 3.99
CA VAL A 99 -18.42 -12.21 4.49
C VAL A 99 -19.68 -11.85 5.29
N ARG A 100 -19.47 -11.35 6.51
CA ARG A 100 -20.51 -10.95 7.46
C ARG A 100 -20.46 -9.45 7.67
#